data_AF-A0A3D5NQ88-F1
#
_entry.id   AF-A0A3D5NQ88-F1
#
_cell.length_a   1.000
_cell.length_b   1.000
_cell.length_c   1.000
_cell.angle_alpha   90.00
_cell.angle_beta   90.00
_cell.angle_gamma   90.00
#
_symmetry.space_group_name_H-M   'P 1'
#
loop_
_entity.id
_entity.type
_entity.pdbx_description
1 polymer ?
#
loop_
_entity_poly.entity_id
_entity_poly.type
_entity_poly.pdbx_seq_one_letter_code
_entity_poly.pdbx_strand_id
1 'polypeptide(L)'
;EKEKRNMIRENFEITMPDNTLRKVRVALPNDYRESDEVYKVLYMFDGQNLFDEEDSFAGEVWNVHSAMDSLVEENKIEPMVIVGIDNGGDARLDEYGPWPFKDDL
;
A
#
# COMPACT_ATOMS: atom_id res chain seq x y z
N GLU A 1 -23.01 -13.02 10.98
CA GLU A 1 -21.82 -12.15 10.86
C GLU A 1 -21.26 -12.36 9.46
N LYS A 2 -21.10 -11.30 8.66
CA LYS A 2 -20.46 -11.44 7.34
C LYS A 2 -18.96 -11.60 7.59
N GLU A 3 -18.35 -12.66 7.07
CA GLU A 3 -16.90 -12.79 7.09
C GLU A 3 -16.28 -11.54 6.47
N LYS A 4 -15.41 -10.86 7.22
CA LYS A 4 -14.63 -9.74 6.71
C LYS A 4 -13.87 -10.23 5.48
N ARG A 5 -13.99 -9.50 4.37
CA ARG A 5 -13.27 -9.81 3.13
C ARG A 5 -11.78 -9.58 3.36
N ASN A 6 -11.04 -10.63 3.71
CA ASN A 6 -9.59 -10.53 3.82
C ASN A 6 -9.00 -10.47 2.40
N MET A 7 -8.64 -9.27 1.95
CA MET A 7 -7.91 -9.05 0.69
C MET A 7 -6.73 -10.02 0.58
N ILE A 8 -6.47 -10.54 -0.62
CA ILE A 8 -5.30 -11.40 -0.85
C ILE A 8 -4.05 -10.52 -0.75
N ARG A 9 -3.07 -10.93 0.07
CA ARG A 9 -1.86 -10.18 0.36
C ARG A 9 -0.67 -10.80 -0.36
N GLU A 10 0.04 -10.01 -1.14
CA GLU A 10 1.30 -10.40 -1.78
C GLU A 10 2.37 -9.32 -1.53
N ASN A 11 3.62 -9.73 -1.33
CA ASN A 11 4.73 -8.81 -1.17
C ASN A 11 5.90 -9.27 -2.03
N PHE A 12 6.60 -8.32 -2.65
CA PHE A 12 7.84 -8.58 -3.39
C PHE A 12 8.77 -7.38 -3.29
N GLU A 13 10.04 -7.57 -3.64
CA GLU A 13 11.02 -6.49 -3.68
C GLU A 13 11.25 -6.03 -5.11
N ILE A 14 11.49 -4.74 -5.28
CA ILE A 14 11.94 -4.13 -6.53
C ILE A 14 13.26 -3.40 -6.31
N THR A 15 14.09 -3.36 -7.34
CA THR A 15 15.28 -2.50 -7.35
C THR A 15 14.91 -1.14 -7.90
N MET A 16 15.17 -0.09 -7.13
CA MET A 16 14.95 1.30 -7.52
C MET A 16 16.10 1.84 -8.38
N PRO A 17 15.93 2.98 -9.09
CA PRO A 17 16.98 3.56 -9.93
C PRO A 17 18.29 3.89 -9.20
N ASP A 18 18.24 4.12 -7.89
CA ASP A 18 19.40 4.34 -7.02
C ASP A 18 20.08 3.03 -6.55
N ASN A 19 19.66 1.88 -7.08
CA ASN A 19 20.07 0.52 -6.73
C ASN A 19 19.69 0.07 -5.31
N THR A 20 18.80 0.77 -4.63
CA THR A 20 18.24 0.32 -3.36
C THR A 20 17.05 -0.60 -3.58
N LEU A 21 16.72 -1.44 -2.60
CA LEU A 21 15.54 -2.30 -2.65
C LEU A 21 14.35 -1.59 -2.01
N ARG A 22 13.16 -1.76 -2.58
CA ARG A 22 11.89 -1.36 -1.97
C ARG A 22 10.96 -2.56 -1.92
N LYS A 23 10.34 -2.75 -0.76
CA LYS A 23 9.26 -3.72 -0.60
C LYS A 23 7.98 -3.10 -1.18
N VAL A 24 7.35 -3.83 -2.09
CA VAL A 24 6.05 -3.53 -2.66
C VAL A 24 5.03 -4.46 -2.04
N ARG A 25 3.94 -3.89 -1.54
CA ARG A 25 2.87 -4.58 -0.82
C ARG A 25 1.60 -4.49 -1.63
N VAL A 26 1.07 -5.62 -2.06
CA VAL A 26 -0.11 -5.69 -2.91
C VAL A 26 -1.28 -6.28 -2.12
N ALA A 27 -2.41 -5.58 -2.13
CA ALA A 27 -3.70 -6.11 -1.69
C ALA A 27 -4.60 -6.26 -2.91
N LEU A 28 -5.04 -7.48 -3.19
CA LEU A 28 -5.93 -7.80 -4.29
C LEU A 28 -7.36 -8.02 -3.77
N PRO A 29 -8.40 -7.61 -4.52
CA PRO A 29 -9.76 -8.07 -4.29
C PRO A 29 -9.85 -9.60 -4.21
N ASN A 30 -10.75 -10.13 -3.39
CA ASN A 30 -10.82 -11.57 -3.10
C ASN A 30 -11.14 -12.43 -4.33
N ASP A 31 -11.85 -11.86 -5.29
CA ASP A 31 -12.25 -12.46 -6.56
C ASP A 31 -11.21 -12.27 -7.68
N TYR A 32 -10.10 -11.58 -7.42
CA TYR A 32 -9.10 -11.22 -8.44
C TYR A 32 -8.56 -12.41 -9.26
N ARG A 33 -8.46 -13.59 -8.64
CA ARG A 33 -7.94 -14.81 -9.31
C ARG A 33 -9.03 -15.65 -10.02
N GLU A 34 -10.30 -15.35 -9.74
CA GLU A 34 -11.46 -16.11 -10.22
C GLU A 34 -12.29 -15.32 -11.25
N SER A 35 -11.96 -14.04 -11.42
CA SER A 35 -12.68 -13.07 -12.22
C SER A 35 -11.84 -12.60 -13.41
N ASP A 36 -12.51 -12.31 -14.52
CA ASP A 36 -11.92 -11.63 -15.69
C ASP A 36 -12.09 -10.09 -15.62
N GLU A 37 -12.57 -9.58 -14.48
CA GLU A 37 -12.76 -8.14 -14.27
C GLU A 37 -11.44 -7.36 -14.26
N VAL A 38 -11.49 -6.14 -14.78
CA VAL A 38 -10.35 -5.21 -14.80
C VAL A 38 -10.44 -4.27 -13.60
N TYR A 39 -9.58 -4.50 -12.61
CA TYR A 39 -9.54 -3.69 -11.40
C TYR A 39 -8.69 -2.44 -11.58
N LYS A 40 -9.18 -1.31 -11.09
CA LYS A 40 -8.36 -0.09 -10.94
C LYS A 40 -7.26 -0.33 -9.90
N VAL A 41 -6.17 0.40 -10.03
CA VAL A 41 -5.01 0.30 -9.13
C VAL A 41 -4.82 1.61 -8.36
N LEU A 42 -4.81 1.51 -7.04
CA LEU A 42 -4.47 2.60 -6.13
C LEU A 42 -3.02 2.41 -5.66
N TYR A 43 -2.13 3.28 -6.13
CA TYR A 43 -0.75 3.34 -5.66
C TYR A 43 -0.64 4.24 -4.44
N MET A 44 0.03 3.77 -3.40
CA MET A 44 0.21 4.48 -2.14
C MET A 44 1.67 4.43 -1.72
N PHE A 45 2.24 5.60 -1.51
CA PHE A 45 3.53 5.77 -0.87
C PHE A 45 3.43 5.50 0.63
N ASP A 46 4.58 5.29 1.29
CA ASP A 46 4.67 4.83 2.68
C ASP A 46 3.92 3.50 2.93
N GLY A 47 4.13 2.55 2.02
CA GLY A 47 3.48 1.24 1.99
C GLY A 47 3.51 0.47 3.31
N GLN A 48 4.54 0.66 4.12
CA GLN A 48 4.73 -0.04 5.39
C GLN A 48 3.66 0.33 6.42
N ASN A 49 3.00 1.48 6.29
CA ASN A 49 1.96 1.93 7.22
C ASN A 49 0.56 1.40 6.88
N LEU A 50 0.39 0.68 5.76
CA LEU A 50 -0.95 0.44 5.20
C LEU A 50 -1.74 -0.68 5.87
N PHE A 51 -1.06 -1.73 6.36
CA PHE A 51 -1.72 -3.01 6.62
C PHE A 51 -1.41 -3.60 8.00
N ASP A 52 -0.15 -3.65 8.40
CA ASP A 52 0.31 -4.42 9.56
C ASP A 52 1.04 -3.51 10.56
N GLU A 53 0.67 -3.58 11.85
CA GLU A 53 1.24 -2.70 12.90
C GLU A 53 2.75 -2.92 13.05
N GLU A 54 3.20 -4.17 12.91
CA GLU A 54 4.61 -4.57 13.00
C GLU A 54 5.50 -3.91 11.95
N ASP A 55 4.93 -3.53 10.81
CA ASP A 55 5.63 -2.85 9.72
C ASP A 55 5.52 -1.31 9.80
N SER A 56 4.57 -0.80 10.58
CA SER A 56 4.25 0.62 10.62
C SER A 56 5.31 1.43 11.38
N PHE A 57 5.56 2.66 10.92
CA PHE A 57 6.58 3.52 11.53
C PHE A 57 6.27 3.91 12.98
N ALA A 58 4.99 4.11 13.31
CA ALA A 58 4.53 4.62 14.60
C ALA A 58 3.78 3.57 15.44
N GLY A 59 3.77 2.30 15.02
CA GLY A 59 2.93 1.26 15.63
C GLY A 59 1.44 1.40 15.33
N GLU A 60 1.07 2.25 14.38
CA GLU A 60 -0.31 2.55 13.98
C GLU A 60 -0.46 2.33 12.48
N VAL A 61 -1.49 1.58 12.09
CA VAL A 61 -1.80 1.27 10.69
C VAL A 61 -2.91 2.15 10.15
N TRP A 62 -2.83 2.49 8.87
CA TRP A 62 -3.88 3.25 8.19
C TRP A 62 -5.12 2.40 7.89
N ASN A 63 -5.04 1.08 8.02
CA ASN A 63 -6.16 0.15 7.81
C ASN A 63 -6.85 0.33 6.45
N VAL A 64 -6.06 0.57 5.40
CA VAL A 64 -6.61 0.95 4.08
C VAL A 64 -7.52 -0.14 3.48
N HIS A 65 -7.20 -1.41 3.70
CA HIS A 65 -8.02 -2.55 3.27
C HIS A 65 -9.42 -2.51 3.91
N SER A 66 -9.51 -2.21 5.21
CA SER A 66 -10.79 -2.10 5.94
C SER A 66 -11.61 -0.89 5.46
N ALA A 67 -10.94 0.22 5.16
CA ALA A 67 -11.59 1.40 4.59
C ALA A 67 -12.13 1.11 3.18
N MET A 68 -11.36 0.44 2.34
CA MET A 68 -11.77 -0.01 1.00
C MET A 68 -13.01 -0.91 1.07
N ASP A 69 -12.97 -1.95 1.92
CA ASP A 69 -14.09 -2.87 2.09
C ASP A 69 -15.37 -2.13 2.49
N SER A 70 -15.26 -1.21 3.46
CA SER A 70 -16.41 -0.43 3.94
C SER A 70 -17.02 0.44 2.82
N LEU A 71 -16.17 1.12 2.04
CA LEU A 71 -16.63 1.96 0.93
C LEU A 71 -17.23 1.15 -0.23
N VAL A 72 -16.70 -0.05 -0.50
CA VAL A 72 -17.25 -0.98 -1.49
C VAL A 72 -18.60 -1.54 -1.02
N GLU A 73 -18.72 -1.95 0.24
CA GLU A 73 -20.00 -2.41 0.80
C GLU A 73 -21.08 -1.33 0.77
N GLU A 74 -20.70 -0.07 0.95
CA GLU A 74 -21.57 1.09 0.81
C GLU A 74 -21.84 1.51 -0.64
N ASN A 75 -21.29 0.80 -1.64
CA ASN A 75 -21.36 1.13 -3.07
C ASN A 75 -20.87 2.55 -3.42
N LYS A 76 -19.91 3.08 -2.65
CA LYS A 76 -19.32 4.41 -2.89
C LYS A 76 -18.16 4.36 -3.88
N ILE A 77 -17.46 3.22 -3.95
CA ILE A 77 -16.37 2.95 -4.87
C ILE A 77 -16.45 1.52 -5.38
N GLU A 78 -15.77 1.24 -6.49
CA GLU A 78 -15.54 -0.13 -6.97
C GLU A 78 -14.34 -0.77 -6.23
N PRO A 79 -14.27 -2.10 -6.13
CA PRO A 79 -13.07 -2.79 -5.64
C PRO A 79 -11.84 -2.42 -6.46
N MET A 80 -10.70 -2.27 -5.78
CA MET A 80 -9.43 -1.88 -6.39
C MET A 80 -8.28 -2.75 -5.88
N VAL A 81 -7.25 -2.87 -6.70
CA VAL A 81 -5.94 -3.35 -6.26
C VAL A 81 -5.24 -2.22 -5.53
N ILE A 82 -4.70 -2.49 -4.34
CA ILE A 82 -3.91 -1.52 -3.57
C ILE A 82 -2.44 -1.92 -3.71
N VAL A 83 -1.60 -0.99 -4.15
CA VAL A 83 -0.14 -1.17 -4.25
C VAL A 83 0.53 -0.17 -3.32
N GLY A 84 0.98 -0.66 -2.17
CA GLY A 84 1.84 0.07 -1.25
C GLY A 84 3.29 -0.04 -1.66
N ILE A 85 4.01 1.07 -1.70
CA ILE A 85 5.46 1.12 -1.92
C ILE A 85 6.08 1.65 -0.64
N ASP A 86 6.82 0.79 0.07
CA ASP A 86 7.55 1.20 1.28
C ASP A 86 8.51 2.33 0.92
N ASN A 87 8.74 3.25 1.84
CA ASN A 87 9.69 4.33 1.60
C ASN A 87 11.14 3.90 1.80
N GLY A 88 12.08 4.76 1.44
CA GLY A 88 13.52 4.57 1.61
C GLY A 88 14.04 4.78 3.03
N GLY A 89 13.20 4.71 4.07
CA GLY A 89 13.59 4.97 5.45
C GLY A 89 14.10 6.40 5.61
N ASP A 90 15.37 6.55 5.99
CA ASP A 90 16.02 7.86 6.13
C ASP A 90 16.01 8.66 4.80
N ALA A 91 16.01 7.98 3.66
CA ALA A 91 15.93 8.62 2.34
C ALA A 91 14.50 9.09 1.96
N ARG A 92 13.47 8.81 2.76
CA ARG A 92 12.06 9.15 2.46
C ARG A 92 11.89 10.63 2.10
N LEU A 93 12.57 11.53 2.82
CA LEU A 93 12.45 12.97 2.58
C LEU A 93 13.05 13.37 1.23
N ASP A 94 14.16 12.74 0.84
CA ASP A 94 14.78 12.91 -0.48
C ASP A 94 13.94 12.30 -1.60
N GLU A 95 13.22 11.21 -1.35
CA GLU A 95 12.34 10.57 -2.33
C GLU A 95 11.09 11.40 -2.65
N TYR A 96 10.49 12.01 -1.63
CA TYR A 96 9.23 12.74 -1.78
C TYR A 96 9.43 14.23 -2.07
N GLY A 97 10.63 14.74 -1.77
CA GLY A 97 11.02 16.10 -2.07
C GLY A 97 11.42 16.27 -3.54
N PRO A 98 11.03 17.37 -4.21
CA PRO A 98 11.56 17.71 -5.52
C PRO A 98 13.01 18.25 -5.45
N TRP A 99 13.58 18.41 -4.26
CA TRP A 99 14.94 18.87 -3.98
C TRP A 99 15.56 18.05 -2.85
N PRO A 100 16.90 17.88 -2.84
CA PRO A 100 17.59 17.19 -1.75
C PRO A 100 17.25 17.84 -0.41
N PHE A 101 16.88 17.00 0.56
CA PHE A 101 16.65 17.40 1.92
C PHE A 101 18.01 17.63 2.58
N LYS A 102 18.41 18.90 2.71
CA LYS A 102 19.62 19.27 3.45
C LYS A 102 19.25 19.56 4.90
N ASP A 103 19.79 18.77 5.83
CA ASP A 103 19.89 19.14 7.24
C ASP A 103 20.98 20.21 7.41
N ASP A 104 20.71 21.43 6.91
CA ASP A 104 21.59 22.61 7.13
C ASP A 104 21.16 23.41 8.38
N LEU A 105 20.42 22.81 9.32
CA LEU A 105 19.93 23.44 10.56
C LEU A 105 20.63 22.95 11.82
#